data_AF-A0A8S9UAI1-F1
#
_entry.id   AF-A0A8S9UAI1-F1
#
_cell.length_a   1.000
_cell.length_b   1.000
_cell.length_c   1.000
_cell.angle_alpha   90.00
_cell.angle_beta   90.00
_cell.angle_gamma   90.00
#
_symmetry.space_group_name_H-M   'P 1'
#
loop_
_entity.id
_entity.type
_entity.pdbx_description
1 polymer ?
#
loop_
_entity_poly.entity_id
_entity_poly.type
_entity_poly.pdbx_seq_one_letter_code
_entity_poly.pdbx_strand_id
1 'polypeptide(L)' 'MHSDISATLDSNGSSPSHQFVRVACRLNGSIIHLELDVAELRRAVGMPSYDLFPPFRPDLEDIGSTENVSDTDHAEQAGE' A
#
# COMPACT_ATOMS: atom_id res chain seq x y z
N MET A 1 -4.14 17.86 13.24
CA MET A 1 -2.84 17.43 13.79
C MET A 1 -2.40 16.24 12.96
N HIS A 2 -1.47 16.44 12.04
CA HIS A 2 -0.93 15.41 11.15
C HIS A 2 0.11 14.60 11.93
N SER A 3 0.06 13.26 11.87
CA SER A 3 1.05 12.38 12.48
C SER A 3 1.88 11.74 11.37
N ASP A 4 3.09 12.24 11.17
CA ASP A 4 4.08 11.68 10.25
C ASP A 4 4.78 10.48 10.91
N ILE A 5 4.60 9.30 10.33
CA ILE A 5 5.24 8.04 10.75
C ILE A 5 6.40 7.78 9.79
N SER A 6 7.63 7.92 10.27
CA SER A 6 8.83 7.56 9.50
C SER A 6 9.32 6.18 9.95
N ALA A 7 9.16 5.17 9.10
CA ALA A 7 9.70 3.83 9.31
C ALA A 7 10.89 3.60 8.36
N THR A 8 12.09 3.39 8.91
CA THR A 8 13.29 3.00 8.12
C THR A 8 13.36 1.47 8.09
N LEU A 9 13.13 0.86 6.93
CA LEU A 9 13.15 -0.60 6.76
C LEU A 9 14.52 -1.03 6.22
N ASP A 10 15.38 -1.55 7.10
CA ASP A 10 16.62 -2.24 6.68
C ASP A 10 16.23 -3.55 5.99
N SER A 11 16.55 -3.65 4.70
CA SER A 11 16.16 -4.77 3.84
C SER A 11 17.36 -5.68 3.63
N ASN A 12 17.45 -6.79 4.36
CA ASN A 12 18.35 -7.88 4.03
C ASN A 12 17.63 -9.23 4.18
N GLY A 13 17.35 -9.88 3.05
CA GLY A 13 16.61 -11.13 2.99
C GLY A 13 17.40 -12.32 3.51
N SER A 14 16.78 -13.11 4.40
CA SER A 14 16.79 -14.59 4.44
C SER A 14 16.22 -15.06 5.78
N SER A 15 15.29 -16.04 5.74
CA SER A 15 14.42 -16.57 6.83
C SER A 15 13.32 -15.61 7.33
N PRO A 16 12.18 -16.09 7.90
CA PRO A 16 11.27 -15.22 8.65
C PRO A 16 12.00 -14.81 9.94
N SER A 17 13.03 -13.98 9.77
CA SER A 17 13.78 -13.39 10.84
C SER A 17 12.80 -12.57 11.63
N HIS A 18 12.64 -12.92 12.91
CA HIS A 18 11.88 -12.14 13.86
C HIS A 18 12.37 -10.70 13.80
N GLN A 19 11.60 -9.85 13.12
CA GLN A 19 11.90 -8.45 12.96
C GLN A 19 11.34 -7.75 14.18
N PHE A 20 12.22 -7.17 15.00
CA PHE A 20 11.80 -6.39 16.16
C PHE A 20 11.84 -4.91 15.82
N VAL A 21 10.81 -4.18 16.28
CA VAL A 21 10.74 -2.73 16.16
C VAL A 21 10.58 -2.11 17.54
N ARG A 22 11.27 -0.99 17.76
CA ARG A 22 11.13 -0.21 18.99
C ARG A 22 10.06 0.85 18.79
N VAL A 23 8.95 0.72 19.50
CA VAL A 23 7.82 1.66 19.44
C VAL A 23 7.76 2.48 20.71
N ALA A 24 7.41 3.77 20.57
CA ALA A 24 7.12 4.64 21.71
C ALA A 24 5.61 4.73 21.88
N CYS A 25 5.10 4.25 23.00
CA CYS A 25 3.66 4.24 23.32
C CYS A 25 3.39 5.23 24.44
N ARG A 26 2.31 6.02 24.31
CA ARG A 26 1.86 6.91 25.39
C ARG A 26 0.79 6.21 26.23
N LEU A 27 1.11 5.87 27.46
CA LEU A 27 0.22 5.22 28.42
C LEU A 27 0.09 6.11 29.66
N ASN A 28 -1.15 6.49 29.99
CA ASN A 28 -1.47 7.36 31.13
C ASN A 28 -0.64 8.66 31.20
N GLY A 29 -0.29 9.22 30.05
CA GLY A 29 0.51 10.45 29.94
C GLY A 29 2.03 10.25 29.94
N SER A 30 2.52 9.04 30.22
CA SER A 30 3.95 8.69 30.15
C SER A 30 4.29 8.02 28.82
N ILE A 31 5.51 8.24 28.33
CA ILE A 31 6.04 7.55 27.15
C ILE A 31 6.80 6.32 27.61
N ILE A 32 6.44 5.16 27.07
CA ILE A 32 7.08 3.88 27.32
C ILE A 32 7.61 3.35 25.99
N HIS A 33 8.85 2.87 26.00
CA HIS A 33 9.45 2.24 24.83
C HIS A 33 9.28 0.72 24.93
N LEU A 34 8.69 0.13 23.91
CA LEU A 34 8.47 -1.32 23.81
C LEU A 34 9.24 -1.85 22.61
N GLU A 35 9.84 -3.02 22.76
CA GLU A 35 10.41 -3.78 21.67
C GLU A 35 9.43 -4.89 21.32
N LEU A 36 8.91 -4.87 20.09
CA LEU A 36 7.83 -5.74 19.66
C LEU A 36 8.23 -6.48 18.38
N ASP A 37 7.89 -7.76 18.33
CA ASP A 37 7.95 -8.54 17.10
C ASP A 37 6.91 -8.00 16.10
N VAL A 38 7.35 -7.74 14.87
CA VAL A 38 6.50 -7.16 13.82
C VAL A 38 5.36 -8.08 13.42
N ALA A 39 5.56 -9.40 13.42
CA ALA A 39 4.51 -10.35 13.06
C ALA A 39 3.43 -10.40 14.16
N GLU A 40 3.84 -10.43 15.44
CA GLU A 40 2.91 -10.35 16.57
C GLU A 40 2.16 -9.03 16.61
N LEU A 41 2.86 -7.91 16.38
CA LEU A 41 2.24 -6.58 16.32
C LEU A 41 1.20 -6.51 15.20
N ARG A 42 1.54 -6.95 13.98
CA ARG A 42 0.60 -7.02 12.84
C ARG A 42 -0.63 -7.85 13.18
N ARG A 43 -0.43 -9.01 13.81
CA ARG A 43 -1.55 -9.87 14.24
C ARG A 43 -2.43 -9.18 15.27
N ALA A 44 -1.85 -8.51 16.26
CA ALA A 44 -2.58 -7.83 17.33
C ALA A 44 -3.43 -6.65 16.82
N VAL A 45 -2.94 -5.92 15.81
CA VAL A 45 -3.69 -4.80 15.20
C VAL A 45 -4.67 -5.24 14.10
N GLY A 46 -4.76 -6.54 13.82
CA GLY A 46 -5.64 -7.08 12.77
C GLY A 46 -5.16 -6.74 11.35
N MET A 47 -3.85 -6.51 11.18
CA MET A 47 -3.29 -6.24 9.86
C MET A 47 -3.32 -7.50 8.99
N PRO A 48 -3.79 -7.40 7.74
CA PRO A 48 -3.74 -8.53 6.82
C PRO A 48 -2.30 -9.01 6.58
N SER A 49 -2.20 -10.30 6.31
CA SER A 49 -0.93 -11.00 6.02
C SER A 49 -0.39 -10.67 4.63
N TYR A 50 -1.21 -10.10 3.74
CA TYR A 50 -0.77 -9.59 2.45
C TYR A 50 -0.25 -8.15 2.58
N ASP A 51 0.54 -7.74 1.61
CA ASP A 51 1.04 -6.37 1.54
C ASP A 51 -0.13 -5.41 1.25
N LEU A 52 -0.30 -4.39 2.10
CA LEU A 52 -1.29 -3.34 1.89
C LEU A 52 -0.87 -2.38 0.77
N PHE A 53 0.42 -2.33 0.47
CA PHE A 53 1.00 -1.52 -0.58
C PHE A 53 1.73 -2.43 -1.57
N PRO A 54 0.99 -3.26 -2.33
CA PRO A 54 1.63 -4.01 -3.40
C PRO A 54 2.40 -3.05 -4.30
N PRO A 55 3.55 -3.47 -4.86
CA PRO A 55 4.31 -2.63 -5.77
C PRO A 55 3.40 -2.10 -6.88
N PHE A 56 3.69 -0.89 -7.36
CA PHE A 56 3.01 -0.34 -8.52
C PHE A 56 3.04 -1.37 -9.65
N ARG A 57 1.91 -1.53 -10.34
CA ARG A 57 1.85 -2.40 -11.51
C ARG A 57 2.98 -1.99 -12.45
N PRO A 58 3.67 -2.95 -13.10
CA PRO A 58 4.62 -2.60 -14.14
C PRO A 58 3.91 -1.75 -15.19
N ASP A 59 4.66 -0.84 -15.82
CA ASP A 59 4.18 -0.10 -16.98
C ASP A 59 3.58 -1.10 -17.97
N LEU A 60 2.35 -0.84 -18.40
CA LEU A 60 1.71 -1.64 -19.44
C LEU A 60 2.62 -1.54 -20.68
N GLU A 61 2.88 -2.67 -21.34
CA GLU A 61 3.53 -2.64 -22.64
C GLU A 61 2.77 -1.63 -23.52
N ASP A 62 3.52 -0.76 -24.21
CA ASP A 62 2.97 0.23 -25.15
C ASP A 62 2.29 -0.52 -26.29
N ILE A 63 1.05 -0.96 -26.05
CA ILE A 63 0.13 -1.39 -27.08
C ILE A 63 -0.31 -0.10 -27.75
N GLY A 64 0.42 0.27 -28.81
CA GLY A 64 0.35 1.59 -29.45
C GLY A 64 -1.08 2.16 -29.57
N SER A 65 -1.15 3.49 -29.54
CA SER A 65 -2.36 4.31 -29.51
C SER A 65 -3.64 3.59 -29.93
N THR A 66 -4.53 3.34 -28.96
CA THR A 66 -5.90 2.92 -29.25
C THR A 66 -6.55 3.99 -30.12
N GLU A 67 -6.85 3.66 -31.38
CA GLU A 67 -7.56 4.56 -32.27
C GLU A 67 -8.99 4.72 -31.74
N ASN A 68 -9.39 5.96 -31.46
CA ASN A 68 -10.76 6.26 -31.08
C ASN A 68 -11.68 5.89 -32.24
N VAL A 69 -12.44 4.80 -32.08
CA VAL A 69 -13.50 4.45 -33.03
C VAL A 69 -14.64 5.48 -32.90
N SER A 70 -14.99 6.14 -34.00
CA SER A 70 -16.16 7.02 -34.03
C SER A 70 -17.42 6.18 -33.96
N ASP A 71 -18.22 6.41 -32.93
CA ASP A 71 -19.57 5.85 -32.83
C ASP A 71 -20.42 6.44 -33.96
N THR A 72 -20.66 5.63 -34.99
CA THR A 72 -21.41 6.03 -36.19
C THR A 72 -22.87 5.59 -36.12
N ASP A 73 -23.26 4.85 -35.08
CA ASP A 73 -24.60 4.25 -34.95
C ASP A 73 -25.62 5.29 -34.44
N HIS A 74 -25.17 6.30 -33.71
CA HIS A 74 -26.01 7.40 -33.19
C HIS A 74 -26.20 8.58 -34.15
N ALA A 75 -25.74 8.49 -35.40
CA ALA A 75 -26.03 9.50 -36.42
C ALA A 75 -27.49 9.33 -36.90
N GLU A 76 -28.42 9.76 -36.05
CA GLU A 76 -29.82 9.87 -36.38
C GLU A 76 -29.99 10.69 -37.68
N GLN A 77 -30.54 10.03 -38.69
CA GLN A 77 -30.99 10.64 -39.92
C GLN A 77 -32.11 11.65 -39.59
N ALA A 78 -31.77 12.91 -39.40
CA ALA A 78 -32.67 14.02 -39.66
C ALA A 78 -32.35 14.50 -41.10
N GLY A 79 -32.97 14.02 -42.18
CA GLY A 79 -34.38 13.64 -42.30
C GLY A 79 -35.23 14.87 -42.62
N GLU A 80 -35.01 15.41 -43.83
CA GLU A 80 -35.82 16.38 -44.62
C GLU A 80 -36.18 17.77 -44.05
#